data_AF-A0A518HRK5-F1
#
_entry.id   AF-A0A518HRK5-F1
#
_cell.length_a   1.000
_cell.length_b   1.000
_cell.length_c   1.000
_cell.angle_alpha   90.00
_cell.angle_beta   90.00
_cell.angle_gamma   90.00
#
_symmetry.space_group_name_H-M   'P 1'
#
loop_
_entity.id
_entity.type
_entity.pdbx_description
1 polymer ?
#
loop_
_entity_poly.entity_id
_entity_poly.type
_entity_poly.pdbx_seq_one_letter_code
_entity_poly.pdbx_strand_id
1 'polypeptide(L)'
;MTDQPSLSTIDYGYTAVSDSPIKTTAITSAGTTIPRVAGHDPLGELAERIHKANQRFGKAFADWISVVGEQLKQARISLARKGSGNFERWCSDEIGWSPQYVRKLISAHETIERIRRTETIVSVLPSSESQCRELAKAPEELRVKAWQAAVAMAQETGKPPSANSVKQAVRNVSGPPRGERSMDRYIDVYRCG
;
A
#
# COMPACT_ATOMS: atom_id res chain seq x y z
N MET A 1 -19.89 -49.89 -7.23
CA MET A 1 -20.94 -48.86 -7.40
C MET A 1 -20.84 -47.93 -6.22
N THR A 2 -20.02 -46.89 -6.38
CA THR A 2 -19.86 -45.82 -5.41
C THR A 2 -19.66 -44.55 -6.23
N ASP A 3 -20.74 -43.78 -6.22
CA ASP A 3 -20.91 -42.46 -6.80
C ASP A 3 -19.89 -41.48 -6.19
N GLN A 4 -19.14 -40.78 -7.04
CA GLN A 4 -18.44 -39.56 -6.68
C GLN A 4 -18.98 -38.45 -7.59
N PRO A 5 -19.64 -37.41 -7.04
CA PRO A 5 -19.96 -36.23 -7.82
C PRO A 5 -18.69 -35.41 -8.08
N SER A 6 -18.35 -35.25 -9.35
CA SER A 6 -17.35 -34.30 -9.84
C SER A 6 -17.79 -32.88 -9.51
N LEU A 7 -17.07 -32.21 -8.61
CA LEU A 7 -17.30 -30.80 -8.33
C LEU A 7 -16.81 -29.96 -9.52
N SER A 8 -17.78 -29.26 -10.09
CA SER A 8 -17.70 -28.26 -11.12
C SER A 8 -16.61 -27.22 -10.85
N THR A 9 -15.69 -27.10 -11.80
CA THR A 9 -14.82 -25.94 -12.03
C THR A 9 -15.64 -24.65 -11.96
N ILE A 10 -15.35 -23.82 -10.95
CA ILE A 10 -15.75 -22.41 -10.99
C ILE A 10 -14.80 -21.74 -11.98
N ASP A 11 -15.34 -21.52 -13.18
CA ASP A 11 -14.79 -20.70 -14.24
C ASP A 11 -14.74 -19.24 -13.76
N TYR A 12 -13.59 -18.81 -13.23
CA TYR A 12 -13.27 -17.39 -13.18
C TYR A 12 -12.85 -16.96 -14.58
N GLY A 13 -13.85 -16.65 -15.40
CA GLY A 13 -13.69 -16.05 -16.71
C GLY A 13 -12.91 -14.74 -16.61
N TYR A 14 -11.60 -14.81 -16.79
CA TYR A 14 -10.81 -13.69 -17.25
C TYR A 14 -10.67 -13.88 -18.76
N THR A 15 -11.63 -13.34 -19.51
CA THR A 15 -11.56 -13.29 -20.96
C THR A 15 -10.27 -12.59 -21.36
N ALA A 16 -9.38 -13.35 -21.99
CA ALA A 16 -8.25 -12.81 -22.73
C ALA A 16 -8.79 -11.78 -23.73
N VAL A 17 -8.47 -10.50 -23.51
CA VAL A 17 -8.70 -9.46 -24.51
C VAL A 17 -7.64 -9.68 -25.57
N SER A 18 -8.11 -10.27 -26.67
CA SER A 18 -7.45 -10.41 -27.94
C SER A 18 -6.85 -9.09 -28.44
N ASP A 19 -5.70 -9.23 -29.10
CA ASP A 19 -5.09 -8.25 -29.98
C ASP A 19 -6.10 -7.37 -30.72
N SER A 20 -5.93 -6.07 -30.58
CA SER A 20 -6.29 -5.11 -31.61
C SER A 20 -5.25 -4.00 -31.61
N PRO A 21 -4.78 -3.57 -32.80
CA PRO A 21 -3.68 -2.66 -32.93
C PRO A 21 -4.09 -1.32 -32.33
N ILE A 22 -3.33 -0.85 -31.34
CA ILE A 22 -3.44 0.53 -30.87
C ILE A 22 -3.10 1.39 -32.08
N LYS A 23 -4.14 1.93 -32.73
CA LYS A 23 -3.97 3.04 -33.65
C LYS A 23 -3.31 4.16 -32.86
N THR A 24 -2.08 4.46 -33.23
CA THR A 24 -1.36 5.67 -32.90
C THR A 24 -2.22 6.87 -33.29
N THR A 25 -3.04 7.35 -32.36
CA THR A 25 -3.47 8.75 -32.36
C THR A 25 -2.60 9.46 -31.38
N ALA A 26 -1.66 10.23 -31.93
CA ALA A 26 -0.82 11.17 -31.21
C ALA A 26 -1.72 12.10 -30.37
N ILE A 27 -1.59 12.03 -29.05
CA ILE A 27 -1.99 13.12 -28.19
C ILE A 27 -0.77 14.02 -28.09
N THR A 28 -0.68 14.96 -29.02
CA THR A 28 0.22 16.10 -28.92
C THR A 28 -0.27 17.00 -27.79
N SER A 29 0.17 16.73 -26.56
CA SER A 29 0.10 17.71 -25.50
C SER A 29 1.37 18.57 -25.55
N ALA A 30 1.19 19.80 -26.00
CA ALA A 30 2.06 20.97 -25.85
C ALA A 30 3.53 20.66 -25.53
N GLY A 31 4.34 20.68 -26.60
CA GLY A 31 5.77 20.57 -26.54
C GLY A 31 6.40 21.53 -25.55
N THR A 32 7.06 20.96 -24.56
CA THR A 32 8.27 21.53 -23.97
C THR A 32 9.16 20.34 -23.65
N THR A 33 9.74 19.74 -24.70
CA THR A 33 10.91 18.88 -24.54
C THR A 33 12.05 19.82 -24.16
N ILE A 34 12.19 20.09 -22.87
CA ILE A 34 13.38 20.75 -22.36
C ILE A 34 14.54 19.82 -22.71
N PRO A 35 15.55 20.26 -23.48
CA PRO A 35 16.74 19.46 -23.68
C PRO A 35 17.31 19.16 -22.29
N ARG A 36 17.36 17.87 -21.92
CA ARG A 36 17.93 17.38 -20.66
C ARG A 36 19.43 17.67 -20.71
N VAL A 37 19.80 18.88 -20.29
CA VAL A 37 21.18 19.32 -20.11
C VAL A 37 21.86 18.26 -19.27
N ALA A 38 23.07 17.84 -19.68
CA ALA A 38 23.90 16.85 -18.98
C ALA A 38 24.43 17.38 -17.63
N GLY A 39 23.54 17.85 -16.78
CA GLY A 39 23.74 18.10 -15.36
C GLY A 39 22.94 17.05 -14.59
N HIS A 40 23.53 16.51 -13.53
CA HIS A 40 22.93 15.53 -12.62
C HIS A 40 21.48 15.91 -12.27
N ASP A 41 20.51 15.20 -12.85
CA ASP A 41 19.09 15.36 -12.55
C ASP A 41 18.71 14.38 -11.42
N PRO A 42 18.70 14.83 -10.16
CA PRO A 42 18.41 13.95 -9.04
C PRO A 42 16.99 13.40 -9.11
N LEU A 43 16.03 14.09 -9.73
CA LEU A 43 14.64 13.62 -9.81
C LEU A 43 14.49 12.52 -10.86
N GLY A 44 15.14 12.68 -12.01
CA GLY A 44 15.24 11.63 -13.02
C GLY A 44 15.90 10.35 -12.49
N GLU A 45 16.94 10.46 -11.67
CA GLU A 45 17.58 9.30 -11.03
C GLU A 45 16.65 8.57 -10.05
N LEU A 46 15.85 9.31 -9.27
CA LEU A 46 14.86 8.72 -8.37
C LEU A 46 13.78 7.98 -9.16
N ALA A 47 13.29 8.55 -10.25
CA ALA A 47 12.32 7.89 -11.14
C ALA A 47 12.91 6.62 -11.76
N GLU A 48 14.16 6.67 -12.25
CA GLU A 48 14.84 5.50 -12.82
C GLU A 48 14.98 4.37 -11.78
N ARG A 49 15.33 4.68 -10.53
CA ARG A 49 15.40 3.69 -9.45
C ARG A 49 14.04 3.05 -9.15
N ILE A 50 12.95 3.82 -9.20
CA ILE A 50 11.59 3.30 -9.05
C ILE A 50 11.26 2.33 -10.20
N HIS A 51 11.54 2.71 -11.45
CA HIS A 51 11.32 1.83 -12.60
C HIS A 51 12.14 0.54 -12.52
N LYS A 52 13.43 0.63 -12.16
CA LYS A 52 14.28 -0.56 -11.96
C LYS A 52 13.78 -1.46 -10.83
N ALA A 53 13.25 -0.88 -9.74
CA ALA A 53 12.66 -1.66 -8.65
C ALA A 53 11.39 -2.40 -9.11
N ASN A 54 10.57 -1.79 -9.98
CA ASN A 54 9.40 -2.44 -10.58
C ASN A 54 9.78 -3.51 -11.61
N GLN A 55 10.86 -3.34 -12.36
CA GLN A 55 11.32 -4.37 -13.31
C GLN A 55 11.85 -5.62 -12.60
N ARG A 56 12.29 -5.50 -11.35
CA ARG A 56 12.73 -6.62 -10.50
C ARG A 56 11.57 -7.33 -9.79
N PHE A 57 10.38 -7.33 -10.39
CA PHE A 57 9.16 -7.93 -9.84
C PHE A 57 9.41 -9.42 -9.51
N GLY A 58 9.31 -9.77 -8.23
CA GLY A 58 9.69 -11.09 -7.71
C GLY A 58 10.28 -11.07 -6.29
N LYS A 59 10.68 -9.89 -5.79
CA LYS A 59 11.06 -9.70 -4.38
C LYS A 59 9.84 -9.54 -3.47
N ALA A 60 10.00 -9.83 -2.19
CA ALA A 60 8.97 -9.62 -1.18
C ALA A 60 8.51 -8.15 -1.17
N PHE A 61 7.21 -7.93 -0.96
CA PHE A 61 6.61 -6.59 -0.93
C PHE A 61 7.36 -5.62 -0.02
N ALA A 62 7.78 -6.08 1.16
CA ALA A 62 8.52 -5.28 2.14
C ALA A 62 9.88 -4.77 1.61
N ASP A 63 10.57 -5.56 0.80
CA ASP A 63 11.84 -5.14 0.20
C ASP A 63 11.62 -4.15 -0.93
N TRP A 64 10.62 -4.43 -1.78
CA TRP A 64 10.25 -3.55 -2.88
C TRP A 64 9.82 -2.16 -2.37
N ILE A 65 8.97 -2.12 -1.34
CA ILE A 65 8.45 -0.88 -0.76
C ILE A 65 9.50 -0.11 0.04
N SER A 66 10.50 -0.79 0.63
CA SER A 66 11.67 -0.12 1.22
C SER A 66 12.41 0.73 0.19
N VAL A 67 12.58 0.22 -1.04
CA VAL A 67 13.26 0.97 -2.12
C VAL A 67 12.33 2.04 -2.68
N VAL A 68 11.16 1.65 -3.17
CA VAL A 68 10.24 2.56 -3.89
C VAL A 68 9.73 3.67 -2.97
N GLY A 69 9.30 3.33 -1.76
CA GLY A 69 8.78 4.31 -0.81
C GLY A 69 9.84 5.33 -0.37
N GLU A 70 11.09 4.91 -0.19
CA GLU A 70 12.20 5.81 0.11
C GLU A 70 12.45 6.79 -1.04
N GLN A 71 12.50 6.29 -2.29
CA GLN A 71 12.70 7.17 -3.45
C GLN A 71 11.55 8.18 -3.61
N LEU A 72 10.31 7.75 -3.43
CA LEU A 72 9.13 8.62 -3.48
C LEU A 72 9.17 9.69 -2.39
N LYS A 73 9.60 9.34 -1.17
CA LYS A 73 9.76 10.27 -0.06
C LYS A 73 10.86 11.30 -0.35
N GLN A 74 11.99 10.86 -0.90
CA GLN A 74 13.08 11.74 -1.32
C GLN A 74 12.66 12.70 -2.44
N ALA A 75 11.88 12.22 -3.42
CA ALA A 75 11.34 13.04 -4.49
C ALA A 75 10.41 14.13 -3.93
N ARG A 76 9.51 13.77 -3.00
CA ARG A 76 8.60 14.71 -2.32
C ARG A 76 9.38 15.80 -1.59
N ILE A 77 10.41 15.43 -0.82
CA ILE A 77 11.27 16.39 -0.10
C ILE A 77 12.01 17.31 -1.08
N SER A 78 12.55 16.75 -2.16
CA SER A 78 13.32 17.49 -3.16
C SER A 78 12.47 18.52 -3.90
N LEU A 79 11.25 18.14 -4.29
CA LEU A 79 10.30 19.03 -4.97
C LEU A 79 9.79 20.13 -4.03
N ALA A 80 9.53 19.80 -2.75
CA ALA A 80 9.16 20.78 -1.73
C ALA A 80 10.26 21.83 -1.52
N ARG A 81 11.55 21.43 -1.48
CA ARG A 81 12.68 22.35 -1.33
C ARG A 81 12.88 23.27 -2.53
N LYS A 82 12.62 22.79 -3.75
CA LYS A 82 12.79 23.57 -4.98
C LYS A 82 11.68 24.60 -5.22
N GLY A 83 10.61 24.62 -4.41
CA GLY A 83 9.51 25.58 -4.51
C GLY A 83 8.72 25.57 -5.81
N SER A 84 8.98 24.63 -6.72
CA SER A 84 8.55 24.66 -8.14
C SER A 84 7.87 23.37 -8.60
N GLY A 85 7.77 22.36 -7.73
CA GLY A 85 7.36 21.02 -8.12
C GLY A 85 6.06 20.57 -7.48
N ASN A 86 5.00 20.44 -8.27
CA ASN A 86 3.82 19.69 -7.88
C ASN A 86 4.21 18.20 -7.87
N PHE A 87 4.36 17.62 -6.67
CA PHE A 87 4.76 16.22 -6.47
C PHE A 87 3.82 15.26 -7.21
N GLU A 88 2.53 15.55 -7.19
CA GLU A 88 1.50 14.77 -7.86
C GLU A 88 1.65 14.80 -9.38
N ARG A 89 2.02 15.96 -9.93
CA ARG A 89 2.33 16.10 -11.36
C ARG A 89 3.56 15.28 -11.73
N TRP A 90 4.66 15.41 -10.97
CA TRP A 90 5.87 14.61 -11.19
C TRP A 90 5.59 13.10 -11.15
N CYS A 91 4.77 12.64 -10.21
CA CYS A 91 4.38 11.23 -10.12
C CYS A 91 3.63 10.74 -11.38
N SER A 92 2.78 11.59 -11.94
CA SER A 92 1.99 11.26 -13.12
C SER A 92 2.84 11.31 -14.39
N ASP A 93 3.64 12.37 -14.53
CA ASP A 93 4.44 12.65 -15.73
C ASP A 93 5.66 11.71 -15.84
N GLU A 94 6.39 11.48 -14.74
CA GLU A 94 7.66 10.74 -14.75
C GLU A 94 7.51 9.25 -14.42
N ILE A 95 6.54 8.88 -13.58
CA ILE A 95 6.35 7.47 -13.14
C ILE A 95 5.11 6.84 -13.79
N GLY A 96 4.15 7.65 -14.26
CA GLY A 96 2.88 7.15 -14.78
C GLY A 96 1.94 6.61 -13.68
N TRP A 97 2.13 7.03 -12.42
CA TRP A 97 1.35 6.55 -11.28
C TRP A 97 0.39 7.59 -10.75
N SER A 98 -0.79 7.14 -10.32
CA SER A 98 -1.75 8.05 -9.72
C SER A 98 -1.23 8.60 -8.38
N PRO A 99 -1.49 9.88 -8.07
CA PRO A 99 -1.11 10.49 -6.80
C PRO A 99 -1.64 9.72 -5.58
N GLN A 100 -2.86 9.17 -5.65
CA GLN A 100 -3.40 8.38 -4.56
C GLN A 100 -2.61 7.10 -4.34
N TYR A 101 -2.20 6.41 -5.42
CA TYR A 101 -1.39 5.20 -5.32
C TYR A 101 -0.02 5.50 -4.69
N VAL A 102 0.65 6.55 -5.15
CA VAL A 102 1.94 6.99 -4.60
C VAL A 102 1.86 7.30 -3.10
N ARG A 103 0.83 8.04 -2.67
CA ARG A 103 0.64 8.35 -1.24
C ARG A 103 0.44 7.09 -0.40
N LYS A 104 -0.27 6.09 -0.93
CA LYS A 104 -0.40 4.78 -0.26
C LYS A 104 0.94 4.07 -0.13
N LEU A 105 1.78 4.10 -1.16
CA LEU A 105 3.12 3.49 -1.13
C LEU A 105 4.05 4.19 -0.10
N ILE A 106 4.02 5.52 -0.05
CA ILE A 106 4.78 6.28 0.97
C ILE A 106 4.29 5.89 2.38
N SER A 107 2.98 5.84 2.60
CA SER A 107 2.41 5.45 3.90
C SER A 107 2.75 3.99 4.28
N ALA A 108 2.76 3.09 3.31
CA ALA A 108 3.16 1.71 3.51
C ALA A 108 4.63 1.58 3.90
N HIS A 109 5.52 2.31 3.21
CA HIS A 109 6.93 2.39 3.55
C HIS A 109 7.16 2.92 4.97
N GLU A 110 6.51 4.02 5.35
CA GLU A 110 6.62 4.58 6.70
C GLU A 110 6.16 3.58 7.77
N THR A 111 5.10 2.82 7.49
CA THR A 111 4.59 1.78 8.40
C THR A 111 5.58 0.63 8.55
N ILE A 112 6.15 0.14 7.45
CA ILE A 112 7.11 -0.97 7.47
C ILE A 112 8.41 -0.55 8.16
N GLU A 113 8.93 0.63 7.88
CA GLU A 113 10.12 1.16 8.55
C GLU A 113 9.90 1.33 10.04
N ARG A 114 8.71 1.77 10.47
CA ARG A 114 8.36 1.88 11.89
C ARG A 114 8.40 0.52 12.58
N ILE A 115 7.78 -0.50 11.99
CA ILE A 115 7.76 -1.87 12.51
C ILE A 115 9.19 -2.42 12.58
N ARG A 116 9.94 -2.32 11.47
CA ARG A 116 11.32 -2.80 11.36
C ARG A 116 12.25 -2.17 12.40
N ARG A 117 12.10 -0.88 12.71
CA ARG A 117 12.94 -0.17 13.70
C ARG A 117 12.56 -0.47 15.14
N THR A 118 11.28 -0.69 15.41
CA THR A 118 10.76 -0.86 16.77
C THR A 118 10.98 -2.28 17.28
N GLU A 119 11.10 -3.26 16.37
CA GLU A 119 11.09 -4.67 16.75
C GLU A 119 12.26 -5.43 16.14
N THR A 120 13.18 -5.89 17.00
CA THR A 120 14.16 -6.93 16.67
C THR A 120 13.52 -8.33 16.59
N ILE A 121 12.29 -8.49 17.10
CA ILE A 121 11.66 -9.79 17.41
C ILE A 121 10.61 -10.22 16.38
N VAL A 122 9.92 -9.29 15.72
CA VAL A 122 8.89 -9.67 14.75
C VAL A 122 9.55 -10.05 13.43
N SER A 123 9.67 -11.37 13.22
CA SER A 123 10.27 -11.96 12.03
C SER A 123 9.45 -11.75 10.75
N VAL A 124 8.19 -11.29 10.88
CA VAL A 124 7.24 -11.17 9.77
C VAL A 124 6.83 -9.71 9.57
N LEU A 125 7.25 -9.14 8.44
CA LEU A 125 6.80 -7.82 8.01
C LEU A 125 5.47 -7.91 7.23
N PRO A 126 4.72 -6.80 7.15
CA PRO A 126 3.59 -6.71 6.22
C PRO A 126 4.00 -7.10 4.80
N SER A 127 3.23 -8.02 4.21
CA SER A 127 3.42 -8.57 2.86
C SER A 127 2.58 -7.89 1.79
N SER A 128 1.72 -6.92 2.14
CA SER A 128 0.90 -6.19 1.17
C SER A 128 0.55 -4.76 1.60
N GLU A 129 0.28 -3.91 0.62
CA GLU A 129 -0.20 -2.53 0.85
C GLU A 129 -1.51 -2.51 1.65
N SER A 130 -2.40 -3.50 1.43
CA SER A 130 -3.67 -3.54 2.14
C SER A 130 -3.50 -3.74 3.65
N GLN A 131 -2.54 -4.56 4.08
CA GLN A 131 -2.20 -4.68 5.51
C GLN A 131 -1.66 -3.37 6.05
N CYS A 132 -0.71 -2.73 5.35
CA CYS A 132 -0.15 -1.44 5.75
C CYS A 132 -1.22 -0.35 5.85
N ARG A 133 -2.19 -0.33 4.92
CA ARG A 133 -3.30 0.63 4.93
C ARG A 133 -4.19 0.48 6.15
N GLU A 134 -4.47 -0.75 6.58
CA GLU A 134 -5.24 -0.97 7.81
C GLU A 134 -4.45 -0.51 9.04
N LEU A 135 -3.15 -0.80 9.12
CA LEU A 135 -2.27 -0.31 10.19
C LEU A 135 -2.19 1.22 10.22
N ALA A 136 -2.13 1.88 9.07
CA ALA A 136 -2.02 3.34 8.97
C ALA A 136 -3.21 4.08 9.62
N LYS A 137 -4.36 3.42 9.78
CA LYS A 137 -5.54 3.95 10.48
C LYS A 137 -5.35 4.06 11.99
N ALA A 138 -4.44 3.28 12.57
CA ALA A 138 -4.08 3.39 13.97
C ALA A 138 -3.13 4.58 14.20
N PRO A 139 -3.18 5.24 15.38
CA PRO A 139 -2.13 6.15 15.82
C PRO A 139 -0.75 5.51 15.68
N GLU A 140 0.27 6.29 15.30
CA GLU A 140 1.60 5.78 14.98
C GLU A 140 2.19 4.89 16.09
N GLU A 141 2.01 5.31 17.34
CA GLU A 141 2.45 4.62 18.55
C GLU A 141 1.83 3.21 18.71
N LEU A 142 0.61 3.02 18.19
CA LEU A 142 -0.15 1.78 18.33
C LEU A 142 0.02 0.83 17.14
N ARG A 143 0.60 1.27 16.03
CA ARG A 143 0.73 0.45 14.80
C ARG A 143 1.53 -0.82 15.03
N VAL A 144 2.61 -0.72 15.79
CA VAL A 144 3.49 -1.85 16.13
C VAL A 144 2.72 -2.87 16.97
N LYS A 145 2.07 -2.42 18.04
CA LYS A 145 1.23 -3.28 18.89
C LYS A 145 0.06 -3.91 18.13
N ALA A 146 -0.55 -3.19 17.20
CA ALA A 146 -1.61 -3.72 16.34
C ALA A 146 -1.06 -4.80 15.37
N TRP A 147 0.15 -4.62 14.85
CA TRP A 147 0.79 -5.63 14.01
C TRP A 147 1.13 -6.89 14.80
N GLN A 148 1.70 -6.77 16.00
CA GLN A 148 1.95 -7.91 16.89
C GLN A 148 0.68 -8.72 17.17
N ALA A 149 -0.42 -8.04 17.50
CA ALA A 149 -1.70 -8.69 17.72
C ALA A 149 -2.21 -9.41 16.47
N ALA A 150 -2.02 -8.83 15.27
CA ALA A 150 -2.36 -9.48 14.01
C ALA A 150 -1.52 -10.73 13.74
N VAL A 151 -0.23 -10.71 14.09
CA VAL A 151 0.68 -11.87 13.98
C VAL A 151 0.30 -12.97 14.97
N ALA A 152 -0.06 -12.63 16.20
CA ALA A 152 -0.51 -13.61 17.20
C ALA A 152 -1.80 -14.32 16.75
N MET A 153 -2.81 -13.56 16.28
CA MET A 153 -4.05 -14.15 15.72
C MET A 153 -3.79 -15.04 14.49
N ALA A 154 -2.81 -14.67 13.67
CA ALA A 154 -2.39 -15.47 12.52
C ALA A 154 -1.73 -16.80 12.96
N GLN A 155 -0.91 -16.77 14.01
CA GLN A 155 -0.29 -17.97 14.58
C GLN A 155 -1.33 -18.96 15.13
N GLU A 156 -2.35 -18.47 15.84
CA GLU A 156 -3.45 -19.31 16.36
C GLU A 156 -4.23 -20.03 15.25
N THR A 157 -4.40 -19.36 14.11
CA THR A 157 -5.14 -19.91 12.96
C THR A 157 -4.27 -20.69 11.97
N GLY A 158 -2.94 -20.68 12.15
CA GLY A 158 -1.97 -21.26 11.22
C GLY A 158 -1.93 -20.60 9.84
N LYS A 159 -2.56 -19.43 9.68
CA LYS A 159 -2.66 -18.70 8.39
C LYS A 159 -1.86 -17.41 8.46
N PRO A 160 -1.28 -16.92 7.34
CA PRO A 160 -0.57 -15.65 7.34
C PRO A 160 -1.52 -14.47 7.69
N PRO A 161 -1.00 -13.38 8.30
CA PRO A 161 -1.82 -12.21 8.62
C PRO A 161 -2.52 -11.68 7.36
N SER A 162 -3.85 -11.55 7.40
CA SER A 162 -4.64 -10.97 6.32
C SER A 162 -4.97 -9.50 6.62
N ALA A 163 -5.38 -8.73 5.61
CA ALA A 163 -5.83 -7.35 5.85
C ALA A 163 -7.01 -7.29 6.85
N ASN A 164 -7.88 -8.30 6.87
CA ASN A 164 -9.00 -8.38 7.81
C ASN A 164 -8.55 -8.65 9.25
N SER A 165 -7.57 -9.55 9.46
CA SER A 165 -7.02 -9.77 10.80
C SER A 165 -6.29 -8.54 11.32
N VAL A 166 -5.59 -7.81 10.44
CA VAL A 166 -4.97 -6.52 10.78
C VAL A 166 -6.02 -5.48 11.16
N LYS A 167 -7.10 -5.35 10.39
CA LYS A 167 -8.22 -4.45 10.70
C LYS A 167 -8.81 -4.74 12.08
N GLN A 168 -8.99 -6.02 12.41
CA GLN A 168 -9.47 -6.44 13.72
C GLN A 168 -8.46 -6.11 14.82
N ALA A 169 -7.17 -6.37 14.60
CA ALA A 169 -6.11 -6.05 15.55
C ALA A 169 -6.04 -4.55 15.85
N VAL A 170 -6.12 -3.71 14.80
CA VAL A 170 -6.17 -2.26 14.93
C VAL A 170 -7.34 -1.83 15.80
N ARG A 171 -8.56 -2.32 15.51
CA ARG A 171 -9.75 -2.03 16.33
C ARG A 171 -9.57 -2.41 17.79
N ASN A 172 -8.97 -3.56 18.06
CA ASN A 172 -8.74 -4.04 19.42
C ASN A 172 -7.73 -3.15 20.19
N VAL A 173 -6.68 -2.67 19.50
CA VAL A 173 -5.61 -1.88 20.14
C VAL A 173 -5.97 -0.40 20.25
N SER A 174 -6.64 0.19 19.27
CA SER A 174 -7.03 1.61 19.28
C SER A 174 -8.37 1.89 19.94
N GLY A 175 -9.14 0.85 20.26
CA GLY A 175 -10.57 0.99 20.59
C GLY A 175 -11.42 1.37 19.36
N PRO A 176 -12.74 1.50 19.52
CA PRO A 176 -13.62 1.92 18.43
C PRO A 176 -13.20 3.30 17.90
N PRO A 177 -13.38 3.58 16.59
CA PRO A 177 -13.04 4.87 16.02
C PRO A 177 -13.76 5.98 16.78
N ARG A 178 -13.12 7.16 16.92
CA ARG A 178 -13.76 8.35 17.50
C ARG A 178 -15.01 8.67 16.66
N GLY A 179 -16.17 8.23 17.15
CA GLY A 179 -17.46 8.35 16.45
C GLY A 179 -18.43 7.19 16.72
N GLU A 180 -17.93 5.97 16.94
CA GLU A 180 -18.76 4.79 17.26
C GLU A 180 -18.82 4.53 18.78
N ARG A 181 -19.07 5.58 19.56
CA ARG A 181 -19.52 5.46 20.95
C ARG A 181 -21.03 5.73 21.02
N SER A 182 -21.84 4.98 20.28
CA SER A 182 -23.30 4.98 20.46
C SER A 182 -23.92 3.76 19.75
N MET A 183 -24.22 2.71 20.52
CA MET A 183 -25.50 1.99 20.38
C MET A 183 -25.74 1.07 21.59
N ASP A 184 -24.71 0.43 22.13
CA ASP A 184 -24.88 -0.55 23.24
C ASP A 184 -25.27 0.07 24.58
N ARG A 185 -25.06 1.37 24.79
CA ARG A 185 -25.53 2.06 25.99
C ARG A 185 -26.98 2.54 25.91
N TYR A 186 -27.66 2.38 24.77
CA TYR A 186 -29.04 2.83 24.60
C TYR A 186 -30.08 1.73 24.89
N ILE A 187 -29.66 0.45 24.96
CA ILE A 187 -30.56 -0.67 25.24
C ILE A 187 -30.79 -0.88 26.75
N ASP A 188 -29.87 -0.39 27.60
CA ASP A 188 -29.95 -0.61 29.06
C ASP A 188 -30.85 0.40 29.80
N VAL A 189 -31.17 1.54 29.18
CA VAL A 189 -32.05 2.56 29.79
C VAL A 189 -33.54 2.22 29.61
N TYR A 190 -33.89 1.34 28.66
CA TYR A 190 -35.29 0.98 28.36
C TYR A 190 -35.68 -0.45 28.76
N ARG A 191 -34.82 -1.15 29.53
CA ARG A 191 -35.09 -2.53 29.99
C ARG A 191 -35.16 -2.68 31.52
N CYS A 192 -34.88 -1.61 32.29
CA CYS A 192 -35.27 -1.56 33.70
C CYS A 192 -36.60 -0.81 33.79
N GLY A 193 -37.69 -1.59 33.81
CA GLY A 193 -38.96 -1.16 34.40
C GLY A 193 -38.88 -1.08 35.91
#